data_AF-A0A1M6GY23-F1
#
_entry.id   AF-A0A1M6GY23-F1
#
_cell.length_a   1.000
_cell.length_b   1.000
_cell.length_c   1.000
_cell.angle_alpha   90.00
_cell.angle_beta   90.00
_cell.angle_gamma   90.00
#
_symmetry.space_group_name_H-M   'P 1'
#
loop_
_entity.id
_entity.type
_entity.pdbx_description
1 polymer ?
#
loop_
_entity_poly.entity_id
_entity_poly.type
_entity_poly.pdbx_seq_one_letter_code
_entity_poly.pdbx_strand_id
1 'polypeptide(L)'
;EIEVRSLATNDNSNGSKTEEKANLNPSNYAATVSQYVEVSGRVYDFKVTDIEDPGWESFFRKEKGKPEPSGKVFFTGPRNINGEREAQRKYILPVMPGKNDEPGYKDRAVKLGYAVRFEVRTIGNYYDRYDFLQIMPTFYFVDRNGKNRQEVDLYYSTPTNPLVKVGSPEDTLAHAMKLDLKRRGIDLKEFTDTAGAMYRLRGGMNEYSEAEWKEVFPQISQNGVNVFKYHKILLGEPVRSFVGPQREIPESVDKDKALASVQKWYGEYFLPADCLAVPKGTDLSKERNLTRSSPVFLRDGYIIVNFKDISVINNDDFDNPSLKYTGKTGDGWRLEGYNTNQNGWELEPGDVIVYYADKRATDDYFGAGTH
;
A
#
# COMPACT_ATOMS: atom_id res chain seq x y z
N GLU A 1 -16.51 10.74 -24.16
CA GLU A 1 -16.18 11.00 -25.57
C GLU A 1 -15.23 12.18 -25.59
N ILE A 2 -14.15 12.10 -26.37
CA ILE A 2 -13.27 13.25 -26.64
C ILE A 2 -13.35 13.58 -28.11
N GLU A 3 -13.28 14.86 -28.44
CA GLU A 3 -13.15 15.34 -29.80
C GLU A 3 -11.69 15.72 -30.04
N VAL A 4 -11.05 15.06 -30.99
CA VAL A 4 -9.71 15.43 -31.46
C VAL A 4 -9.87 16.29 -32.70
N ARG A 5 -9.17 17.42 -32.74
CA ARG A 5 -9.19 18.33 -33.89
C ARG A 5 -7.80 18.48 -34.48
N SER A 6 -7.72 18.49 -35.81
CA SER A 6 -6.55 18.88 -36.57
C SER A 6 -6.86 20.17 -37.32
N LEU A 7 -6.04 21.20 -37.13
CA LEU A 7 -6.22 22.53 -37.71
C LEU A 7 -5.33 22.67 -38.96
N ALA A 8 -5.91 23.15 -40.05
CA ALA A 8 -5.15 23.56 -41.22
C ALA A 8 -4.26 24.76 -40.89
N THR A 9 -3.07 24.84 -41.50
CA THR A 9 -2.10 25.91 -41.21
C THR A 9 -2.65 27.32 -41.53
N ASN A 10 -3.59 27.42 -42.46
CA ASN A 10 -4.26 28.66 -42.84
C ASN A 10 -5.59 28.89 -42.10
N ASP A 11 -5.88 28.13 -41.04
CA ASP A 11 -7.07 28.36 -40.22
C ASP A 11 -7.02 29.75 -39.56
N ASN A 12 -8.07 30.53 -39.80
CA ASN A 12 -8.31 31.81 -39.14
C ASN A 12 -9.55 31.78 -38.23
N SER A 13 -10.19 30.61 -38.11
CA SER A 13 -11.44 30.40 -37.39
C SER A 13 -11.24 29.81 -36.00
N ASN A 14 -9.99 29.54 -35.60
CA ASN A 14 -9.61 28.87 -34.36
C ASN A 14 -10.36 27.55 -34.15
N GLY A 15 -10.48 26.76 -35.21
CA GLY A 15 -11.13 25.45 -35.21
C GLY A 15 -12.64 25.48 -35.05
N SER A 16 -13.31 26.58 -35.42
CA SER A 16 -14.77 26.67 -35.41
C SER A 16 -15.43 26.20 -36.71
N LYS A 17 -14.69 26.13 -37.83
CA LYS A 17 -15.18 25.60 -39.11
C LYS A 17 -14.67 24.19 -39.35
N THR A 18 -15.48 23.20 -39.00
CA THR A 18 -15.08 21.79 -38.89
C THR A 18 -15.80 20.89 -39.88
N GLU A 19 -15.13 19.80 -40.27
CA GLU A 19 -15.74 18.62 -40.89
C GLU A 19 -15.28 17.35 -40.21
N GLU A 20 -16.15 16.34 -40.16
CA GLU A 20 -15.82 15.04 -39.60
C GLU A 20 -14.80 14.31 -40.49
N LYS A 21 -13.73 13.78 -39.88
CA LYS A 21 -12.63 12.98 -40.47
C LYS A 21 -11.72 13.69 -41.46
N ALA A 22 -12.19 14.64 -42.26
CA ALA A 22 -11.36 15.41 -43.20
C ALA A 22 -12.03 16.75 -43.56
N ASN A 23 -11.25 17.81 -43.75
CA ASN A 23 -11.73 19.13 -44.16
C ASN A 23 -11.73 19.30 -45.69
N LEU A 24 -12.65 18.60 -46.36
CA LEU A 24 -12.72 18.55 -47.83
C LEU A 24 -13.41 19.77 -48.44
N ASN A 25 -14.27 20.46 -47.69
CA ASN A 25 -14.81 21.74 -48.11
C ASN A 25 -13.77 22.86 -47.86
N PRO A 26 -13.40 23.65 -48.88
CA PRO A 26 -12.49 24.79 -48.70
C PRO A 26 -12.96 25.84 -47.67
N SER A 27 -14.24 25.82 -47.29
CA SER A 27 -14.80 26.68 -46.24
C SER A 27 -14.50 26.19 -44.82
N ASN A 28 -14.06 24.95 -44.65
CA ASN A 28 -13.75 24.33 -43.37
C ASN A 28 -12.24 24.14 -43.20
N TYR A 29 -11.74 24.53 -42.03
CA TYR A 29 -10.31 24.60 -41.76
C TYR A 29 -9.86 23.60 -40.70
N ALA A 30 -10.76 22.78 -40.19
CA ALA A 30 -10.44 21.77 -39.20
C ALA A 30 -11.12 20.43 -39.54
N ALA A 31 -10.37 19.34 -39.36
CA ALA A 31 -10.92 17.99 -39.36
C ALA A 31 -11.14 17.55 -37.91
N THR A 32 -12.31 16.99 -37.59
CA THR A 32 -12.63 16.51 -36.25
C THR A 32 -12.95 15.02 -36.25
N VAL A 33 -12.61 14.34 -35.16
CA VAL A 33 -13.06 12.97 -34.93
C VAL A 33 -13.44 12.83 -33.46
N SER A 34 -14.63 12.29 -33.23
CA SER A 34 -15.06 11.85 -31.92
C SER A 34 -14.54 10.45 -31.63
N GLN A 35 -13.96 10.26 -30.46
CA GLN A 35 -13.56 8.95 -29.98
C GLN A 35 -14.11 8.70 -28.58
N TYR A 36 -14.61 7.50 -28.36
CA TYR A 36 -14.88 7.00 -27.02
C TYR A 36 -13.54 6.70 -26.36
N VAL A 37 -13.30 7.36 -25.24
CA VAL A 37 -12.18 7.06 -24.35
C VAL A 37 -12.75 6.63 -23.02
N GLU A 38 -12.11 5.62 -22.44
CA GLU A 38 -12.31 5.25 -21.06
C GLU A 38 -11.20 5.92 -20.24
N VAL A 39 -11.60 6.78 -19.31
CA VAL A 39 -10.68 7.33 -18.30
C VAL A 39 -10.81 6.45 -17.08
N SER A 40 -9.82 5.58 -16.89
CA SER A 40 -9.75 4.73 -15.71
C SER A 40 -8.79 5.33 -14.69
N GLY A 41 -9.11 5.11 -13.42
CA GLY A 41 -8.21 5.45 -12.33
C GLY A 41 -6.96 4.57 -12.30
N ARG A 42 -6.09 4.80 -11.31
CA ARG A 42 -4.89 3.98 -11.08
C ARG A 42 -4.66 3.78 -9.60
N VAL A 43 -4.15 2.61 -9.24
CA VAL A 43 -3.50 2.36 -7.94
C VAL A 43 -1.99 2.45 -8.19
N TYR A 44 -1.26 3.21 -7.37
CA TYR A 44 0.15 3.55 -7.62
C TYR A 44 0.87 3.99 -6.33
N ASP A 45 2.19 4.17 -6.41
CA ASP A 45 3.06 4.67 -5.35
C ASP A 45 2.99 3.85 -4.06
N PHE A 46 2.87 2.51 -4.18
CA PHE A 46 3.03 1.65 -3.00
C PHE A 46 4.46 1.81 -2.46
N LYS A 47 4.57 2.07 -1.16
CA LYS A 47 5.85 2.22 -0.47
C LYS A 47 5.77 1.86 1.01
N VAL A 48 6.86 1.30 1.54
CA VAL A 48 7.05 1.12 2.99
C VAL A 48 7.67 2.39 3.56
N THR A 49 7.03 2.95 4.59
CA THR A 49 7.37 4.26 5.15
C THR A 49 7.98 4.21 6.54
N ASP A 50 7.79 3.11 7.28
CA ASP A 50 8.36 2.93 8.62
C ASP A 50 8.31 1.46 9.06
N ILE A 51 9.16 1.08 10.02
CA ILE A 51 9.22 -0.26 10.61
C ILE A 51 9.47 -0.13 12.12
N GLU A 52 8.75 -0.90 12.93
CA GLU A 52 8.86 -0.81 14.39
C GLU A 52 10.06 -1.57 14.98
N ASP A 53 10.67 -2.47 14.21
CA ASP A 53 11.87 -3.20 14.60
C ASP A 53 13.02 -2.23 14.92
N PRO A 54 13.61 -2.29 16.13
CA PRO A 54 14.76 -1.46 16.51
C PRO A 54 15.95 -1.58 15.56
N GLY A 55 16.08 -2.69 14.83
CA GLY A 55 17.06 -2.90 13.78
C GLY A 55 16.88 -2.00 12.54
N TRP A 56 15.75 -1.32 12.42
CA TRP A 56 15.40 -0.43 11.31
C TRP A 56 15.12 1.01 11.76
N GLU A 57 15.11 1.26 13.08
CA GLU A 57 14.73 2.56 13.64
C GLU A 57 15.59 3.71 13.10
N SER A 58 16.92 3.59 13.11
CA SER A 58 17.82 4.64 12.62
C SER A 58 17.73 4.88 11.12
N PHE A 59 17.19 3.92 10.35
CA PHE A 59 16.92 4.13 8.94
C PHE A 59 15.72 5.05 8.74
N PHE A 60 14.63 4.81 9.47
CA PHE A 60 13.37 5.56 9.31
C PHE A 60 13.27 6.80 10.21
N ARG A 61 14.14 6.96 11.20
CA ARG A 61 14.13 8.07 12.17
C ARG A 61 15.38 8.91 12.08
N LYS A 62 15.23 10.22 12.34
CA LYS A 62 16.38 11.12 12.47
C LYS A 62 17.24 10.77 13.66
N GLU A 63 16.60 10.37 14.75
CA GLU A 63 17.24 10.04 16.02
C GLU A 63 16.55 8.83 16.66
N LYS A 64 17.33 8.00 17.35
CA LYS A 64 16.80 6.83 18.06
C LYS A 64 15.87 7.25 19.20
N GLY A 65 14.73 6.58 19.34
CA GLY A 65 13.70 6.85 20.34
C GLY A 65 12.86 8.10 20.06
N LYS A 66 13.07 8.77 18.92
CA LYS A 66 12.38 10.01 18.55
C LYS A 66 11.37 9.75 17.41
N PRO A 67 10.18 10.39 17.44
CA PRO A 67 9.14 10.15 16.44
C PRO A 67 9.42 10.86 15.10
N GLU A 68 10.42 11.73 14.99
CA GLU A 68 10.66 12.49 13.77
C GLU A 68 11.23 11.60 12.64
N PRO A 69 10.55 11.50 11.47
CA PRO A 69 10.99 10.63 10.39
C PRO A 69 12.22 11.17 9.67
N SER A 70 13.10 10.27 9.20
CA SER A 70 14.27 10.59 8.37
C SER A 70 13.88 11.02 6.95
N GLY A 71 12.70 10.61 6.49
CA GLY A 71 12.22 10.76 5.12
C GLY A 71 12.68 9.64 4.18
N LYS A 72 13.48 8.67 4.65
CA LYS A 72 13.80 7.47 3.88
C LYS A 72 12.57 6.56 3.82
N VAL A 73 12.26 6.06 2.63
CA VAL A 73 11.15 5.13 2.35
C VAL A 73 11.59 4.12 1.30
N PHE A 74 10.93 2.96 1.25
CA PHE A 74 11.14 1.96 0.20
C PHE A 74 10.02 2.04 -0.84
N PHE A 75 10.34 2.57 -2.02
CA PHE A 75 9.39 2.66 -3.15
C PHE A 75 9.22 1.32 -3.86
N THR A 76 8.11 1.14 -4.57
CA THR A 76 7.92 0.01 -5.49
C THR A 76 9.11 -0.16 -6.46
N GLY A 77 9.59 0.95 -7.01
CA GLY A 77 10.78 0.98 -7.86
C GLY A 77 11.26 2.40 -8.10
N PRO A 78 12.23 2.61 -8.99
CA PRO A 78 12.88 3.90 -9.21
C PRO A 78 12.08 4.85 -10.11
N ARG A 79 10.87 4.47 -10.54
CA ARG A 79 10.04 5.24 -11.47
C ARG A 79 8.75 5.72 -10.83
N ASN A 80 8.21 6.84 -11.32
CA ASN A 80 6.89 7.36 -10.95
C ASN A 80 5.74 6.60 -11.64
N ILE A 81 4.51 7.04 -11.39
CA ILE A 81 3.28 6.48 -11.97
C ILE A 81 3.27 6.45 -13.51
N ASN A 82 4.03 7.30 -14.18
CA ASN A 82 4.13 7.38 -15.64
C ASN A 82 5.32 6.57 -16.19
N GLY A 83 6.07 5.87 -15.34
CA GLY A 83 7.22 5.08 -15.74
C GLY A 83 8.50 5.91 -15.93
N GLU A 84 8.51 7.17 -15.51
CA GLU A 84 9.67 8.05 -15.61
C GLU A 84 10.56 7.89 -14.38
N ARG A 85 11.88 7.86 -14.59
CA ARG A 85 12.83 7.65 -13.50
C ARG A 85 12.93 8.89 -12.59
N GLU A 86 12.93 8.64 -11.30
CA GLU A 86 13.03 9.66 -10.25
C GLU A 86 14.28 9.45 -9.39
N ALA A 87 15.22 10.40 -9.42
CA ALA A 87 16.50 10.27 -8.72
C ALA A 87 16.37 10.17 -7.18
N GLN A 88 15.29 10.72 -6.63
CA GLN A 88 14.97 10.66 -5.20
C GLN A 88 14.51 9.27 -4.73
N ARG A 89 14.04 8.39 -5.63
CA ARG A 89 13.60 7.03 -5.31
C ARG A 89 14.81 6.09 -5.16
N LYS A 90 15.60 6.30 -4.11
CA LYS A 90 16.88 5.60 -3.86
C LYS A 90 16.71 4.18 -3.32
N TYR A 91 15.80 4.00 -2.37
CA TYR A 91 15.53 2.70 -1.76
C TYR A 91 14.26 2.11 -2.38
N ILE A 92 14.38 0.87 -2.86
CA ILE A 92 13.30 0.15 -3.56
C ILE A 92 13.04 -1.17 -2.86
N LEU A 93 11.79 -1.62 -2.93
CA LEU A 93 11.31 -2.86 -2.33
C LEU A 93 12.04 -4.11 -2.89
N PRO A 94 12.05 -5.22 -2.12
CA PRO A 94 11.50 -5.35 -0.78
C PRO A 94 12.43 -4.74 0.29
N VAL A 95 11.89 -4.54 1.49
CA VAL A 95 12.73 -4.36 2.68
C VAL A 95 13.31 -5.72 3.06
N MET A 96 14.64 -5.84 2.99
CA MET A 96 15.36 -7.11 3.10
C MET A 96 16.82 -6.90 3.58
N PRO A 97 17.53 -7.97 3.99
CA PRO A 97 18.96 -7.90 4.24
C PRO A 97 19.73 -7.27 3.06
N GLY A 98 20.74 -6.46 3.39
CA GLY A 98 21.55 -5.70 2.46
C GLY A 98 21.01 -4.32 2.11
N LYS A 99 19.81 -3.95 2.58
CA LYS A 99 19.13 -2.69 2.20
C LYS A 99 19.15 -1.59 3.24
N ASN A 100 19.45 -1.92 4.50
CA ASN A 100 19.65 -0.91 5.53
C ASN A 100 21.06 -0.31 5.37
N ASP A 101 21.16 0.99 5.12
CA ASP A 101 22.44 1.68 4.93
C ASP A 101 23.03 2.24 6.24
N GLU A 102 22.38 2.00 7.37
CA GLU A 102 22.88 2.38 8.68
C GLU A 102 24.03 1.45 9.13
N PRO A 103 25.14 2.00 9.66
CA PRO A 103 26.28 1.21 10.11
C PRO A 103 25.88 0.12 11.11
N GLY A 104 26.24 -1.14 10.82
CA GLY A 104 25.95 -2.29 11.69
C GLY A 104 24.54 -2.89 11.56
N TYR A 105 23.70 -2.37 10.65
CA TYR A 105 22.33 -2.87 10.41
C TYR A 105 22.13 -3.49 9.03
N LYS A 106 23.14 -3.43 8.16
CA LYS A 106 23.06 -3.86 6.75
C LYS A 106 22.44 -5.23 6.54
N ASP A 107 22.85 -6.24 7.29
CA ASP A 107 22.42 -7.63 7.06
C ASP A 107 21.15 -8.02 7.83
N ARG A 108 20.43 -7.05 8.39
CA ARG A 108 19.22 -7.32 9.19
C ARG A 108 17.97 -7.43 8.30
N ALA A 109 17.24 -8.52 8.48
CA ALA A 109 15.82 -8.61 8.13
C ALA A 109 14.97 -8.05 9.28
N VAL A 110 13.66 -8.00 9.10
CA VAL A 110 12.72 -7.63 10.17
C VAL A 110 12.40 -8.86 11.02
N LYS A 111 12.30 -8.73 12.34
CA LYS A 111 11.86 -9.83 13.21
C LYS A 111 10.34 -9.98 13.18
N LEU A 112 9.86 -11.21 13.34
CA LEU A 112 8.43 -11.51 13.47
C LEU A 112 7.79 -10.71 14.62
N GLY A 113 6.55 -10.28 14.45
CA GLY A 113 5.82 -9.49 15.44
C GLY A 113 6.04 -7.97 15.34
N TYR A 114 7.05 -7.48 14.63
CA TYR A 114 7.19 -6.05 14.38
C TYR A 114 6.38 -5.58 13.18
N ALA A 115 5.68 -4.47 13.37
CA ALA A 115 4.85 -3.84 12.35
C ALA A 115 5.69 -3.10 11.30
N VAL A 116 5.22 -3.22 10.06
CA VAL A 116 5.67 -2.46 8.91
C VAL A 116 4.53 -1.54 8.50
N ARG A 117 4.85 -0.28 8.25
CA ARG A 117 3.91 0.76 7.87
C ARG A 117 4.12 1.10 6.41
N PHE A 118 3.03 1.26 5.69
CA PHE A 118 3.08 1.53 4.26
C PHE A 118 2.01 2.53 3.86
N GLU A 119 2.18 3.03 2.64
CA GLU A 119 1.24 3.91 1.96
C GLU A 119 1.02 3.41 0.54
N VAL A 120 -0.16 3.64 0.01
CA VAL A 120 -0.48 3.46 -1.41
C VAL A 120 -1.45 4.54 -1.84
N ARG A 121 -1.37 4.96 -3.11
CA ARG A 121 -2.25 5.99 -3.66
C ARG A 121 -3.20 5.42 -4.69
N THR A 122 -4.34 6.06 -4.78
CA THR A 122 -5.31 5.86 -5.85
C THR A 122 -5.64 7.19 -6.50
N ILE A 123 -5.91 7.19 -7.79
CA ILE A 123 -6.47 8.34 -8.51
C ILE A 123 -7.76 7.91 -9.19
N GLY A 124 -8.85 8.66 -8.98
CA GLY A 124 -10.19 8.35 -9.47
C GLY A 124 -11.26 8.60 -8.40
N ASN A 125 -12.48 8.12 -8.65
CA ASN A 125 -13.63 8.35 -7.77
C ASN A 125 -13.77 7.20 -6.75
N TYR A 126 -12.82 7.12 -5.81
CA TYR A 126 -12.74 6.07 -4.78
C TYR A 126 -12.67 6.67 -3.37
N TYR A 127 -13.53 7.66 -3.11
CA TYR A 127 -13.54 8.49 -1.91
C TYR A 127 -14.86 8.41 -1.12
N ASP A 128 -15.74 7.47 -1.44
CA ASP A 128 -16.98 7.23 -0.71
C ASP A 128 -16.75 6.36 0.54
N ARG A 129 -17.79 6.29 1.39
CA ARG A 129 -17.72 5.66 2.73
C ARG A 129 -17.42 4.16 2.65
N TYR A 130 -17.96 3.50 1.62
CA TYR A 130 -17.87 2.06 1.39
C TYR A 130 -16.84 1.71 0.30
N ASP A 131 -15.93 2.64 0.04
CA ASP A 131 -14.77 2.36 -0.80
C ASP A 131 -13.61 1.89 0.07
N PHE A 132 -12.93 0.85 -0.38
CA PHE A 132 -11.83 0.24 0.34
C PHE A 132 -10.64 -0.01 -0.59
N LEU A 133 -9.45 -0.01 0.01
CA LEU A 133 -8.29 -0.64 -0.59
C LEU A 133 -8.05 -2.00 0.09
N GLN A 134 -8.17 -3.07 -0.71
CA GLN A 134 -7.96 -4.44 -0.27
C GLN A 134 -6.59 -4.93 -0.72
N ILE A 135 -5.87 -5.63 0.16
CA ILE A 135 -4.66 -6.36 -0.17
C ILE A 135 -4.84 -7.81 0.30
N MET A 136 -4.47 -8.77 -0.54
CA MET A 136 -4.47 -10.20 -0.22
C MET A 136 -3.02 -10.70 -0.13
N PRO A 137 -2.40 -10.70 1.07
CA PRO A 137 -1.03 -11.18 1.24
C PRO A 137 -0.87 -12.65 0.87
N THR A 138 0.25 -12.97 0.24
CA THR A 138 0.74 -14.36 0.07
C THR A 138 2.12 -14.50 0.69
N PHE A 139 2.49 -15.72 1.06
CA PHE A 139 3.66 -15.99 1.88
C PHE A 139 4.57 -17.01 1.23
N TYR A 140 5.86 -16.72 1.31
CA TYR A 140 6.89 -17.57 0.75
C TYR A 140 8.04 -17.69 1.72
N PHE A 141 8.78 -18.79 1.64
CA PHE A 141 10.01 -19.00 2.38
C PHE A 141 11.19 -19.07 1.42
N VAL A 142 12.32 -18.50 1.84
CA VAL A 142 13.63 -18.64 1.20
C VAL A 142 14.66 -19.00 2.27
N ASP A 143 15.72 -19.68 1.87
CA ASP A 143 16.84 -19.97 2.75
C ASP A 143 17.63 -18.69 3.13
N ARG A 144 18.67 -18.85 3.96
CA ARG A 144 19.54 -17.73 4.40
C ARG A 144 20.21 -16.95 3.26
N ASN A 145 20.33 -17.53 2.07
CA ASN A 145 20.94 -16.89 0.90
C ASN A 145 19.89 -16.22 0.01
N GLY A 146 18.60 -16.23 0.39
CA GLY A 146 17.52 -15.72 -0.42
C GLY A 146 17.16 -16.64 -1.60
N LYS A 147 17.47 -17.94 -1.49
CA LYS A 147 17.24 -18.98 -2.51
C LYS A 147 16.21 -20.00 -2.07
N ASN A 148 15.88 -20.94 -2.95
CA ASN A 148 14.96 -22.04 -2.67
C ASN A 148 13.55 -21.53 -2.30
N ARG A 149 13.08 -20.55 -3.06
CA ARG A 149 11.75 -19.97 -2.89
C ARG A 149 10.68 -21.04 -2.97
N GLN A 150 9.82 -21.08 -1.96
CA GLN A 150 8.64 -21.94 -1.93
C GLN A 150 7.47 -21.21 -1.28
N GLU A 151 6.26 -21.44 -1.76
CA GLU A 151 5.04 -20.92 -1.11
C GLU A 151 4.80 -21.68 0.20
N VAL A 152 4.36 -20.97 1.24
CA VAL A 152 4.19 -21.54 2.59
C VAL A 152 2.82 -21.27 3.17
N ASP A 153 2.36 -22.21 4.00
CA ASP A 153 1.28 -21.97 4.94
C ASP A 153 1.88 -21.45 6.24
N LEU A 154 1.25 -20.43 6.84
CA LEU A 154 1.65 -19.86 8.11
C LEU A 154 0.68 -20.29 9.22
N TYR A 155 1.23 -20.51 10.41
CA TYR A 155 0.48 -20.86 11.60
C TYR A 155 0.91 -19.98 12.78
N TYR A 156 0.01 -19.75 13.72
CA TYR A 156 0.30 -19.04 14.97
C TYR A 156 -0.47 -19.67 16.14
N SER A 157 -0.09 -19.34 17.37
CA SER A 157 -0.78 -19.83 18.56
C SER A 157 -1.70 -18.77 19.15
N THR A 158 -2.84 -19.22 19.66
CA THR A 158 -3.70 -18.46 20.59
C THR A 158 -3.68 -19.13 21.96
N PRO A 159 -4.22 -18.48 23.01
CA PRO A 159 -4.34 -19.12 24.32
C PRO A 159 -5.12 -20.45 24.33
N THR A 160 -6.02 -20.65 23.36
CA THR A 160 -6.91 -21.82 23.28
C THR A 160 -6.60 -22.76 22.11
N ASN A 161 -5.85 -22.32 21.11
CA ASN A 161 -5.45 -23.14 19.97
C ASN A 161 -3.95 -22.94 19.66
N PRO A 162 -3.10 -23.95 19.88
CA PRO A 162 -1.66 -23.81 19.66
C PRO A 162 -1.26 -23.68 18.18
N LEU A 163 -2.17 -23.97 17.24
CA LEU A 163 -1.86 -24.09 15.82
C LEU A 163 -3.04 -23.63 14.96
N VAL A 164 -3.24 -22.32 14.86
CA VAL A 164 -4.21 -21.69 13.96
C VAL A 164 -3.55 -21.41 12.62
N LYS A 165 -4.10 -21.94 11.53
CA LYS A 165 -3.62 -21.66 10.17
C LYS A 165 -4.09 -20.27 9.73
N VAL A 166 -3.18 -19.42 9.28
CA VAL A 166 -3.53 -18.12 8.68
C VAL A 166 -4.46 -18.32 7.48
N GLY A 167 -5.58 -17.61 7.45
CA GLY A 167 -6.60 -17.72 6.39
C GLY A 167 -7.57 -18.89 6.54
N SER A 168 -7.44 -19.72 7.57
CA SER A 168 -8.42 -20.76 7.87
C SER A 168 -9.68 -20.19 8.54
N PRO A 169 -10.79 -20.95 8.61
CA PRO A 169 -11.97 -20.55 9.37
C PRO A 169 -11.68 -20.23 10.85
N GLU A 170 -10.65 -20.85 11.43
CA GLU A 170 -10.18 -20.61 12.79
C GLU A 170 -9.39 -19.30 12.94
N ASP A 171 -8.92 -18.68 11.83
CA ASP A 171 -8.25 -17.38 11.80
C ASP A 171 -9.26 -16.22 11.93
N THR A 172 -9.67 -16.00 13.18
CA THR A 172 -10.63 -14.95 13.53
C THR A 172 -9.96 -13.69 14.07
N LEU A 173 -8.64 -13.69 14.30
CA LEU A 173 -7.95 -12.53 14.87
C LEU A 173 -7.94 -11.36 13.86
N ALA A 174 -8.38 -10.21 14.34
CA ALA A 174 -8.32 -8.96 13.61
C ALA A 174 -7.42 -7.98 14.35
N HIS A 175 -6.71 -7.14 13.59
CA HIS A 175 -5.73 -6.21 14.09
C HIS A 175 -6.15 -4.77 13.80
N ALA A 176 -6.12 -3.96 14.85
CA ALA A 176 -6.36 -2.52 14.77
C ALA A 176 -5.06 -1.76 14.51
N MET A 177 -5.14 -0.76 13.64
CA MET A 177 -4.08 0.22 13.44
C MET A 177 -4.51 1.56 14.03
N LYS A 178 -3.60 2.20 14.76
CA LYS A 178 -3.72 3.60 15.18
C LYS A 178 -2.84 4.45 14.28
N LEU A 179 -3.41 5.47 13.64
CA LEU A 179 -2.64 6.34 12.77
C LEU A 179 -1.89 7.41 13.58
N ASP A 180 -0.68 7.09 14.02
CA ASP A 180 0.20 8.08 14.66
C ASP A 180 0.71 9.11 13.61
N LEU A 181 -0.01 10.23 13.49
CA LEU A 181 0.29 11.28 12.51
C LEU A 181 1.71 11.81 12.69
N LYS A 182 2.15 12.07 13.93
CA LYS A 182 3.48 12.62 14.21
C LYS A 182 4.56 11.65 13.76
N ARG A 183 4.45 10.38 14.15
CA ARG A 183 5.43 9.34 13.82
C ARG A 183 5.41 9.00 12.33
N ARG A 184 4.28 9.18 11.64
CA ARG A 184 4.20 9.01 10.17
C ARG A 184 4.57 10.28 9.40
N GLY A 185 4.86 11.40 10.07
CA GLY A 185 5.18 12.68 9.43
C GLY A 185 4.00 13.27 8.65
N ILE A 186 2.77 12.93 9.05
CA ILE A 186 1.55 13.40 8.42
C ILE A 186 1.15 14.74 9.07
N ASP A 187 0.99 15.78 8.24
CA ASP A 187 0.42 17.04 8.70
C ASP A 187 -1.05 16.82 9.07
N LEU A 188 -1.45 17.26 10.28
CA LEU A 188 -2.84 17.21 10.72
C LEU A 188 -3.78 17.90 9.72
N LYS A 189 -3.29 18.93 9.01
CA LYS A 189 -4.02 19.62 7.95
C LYS A 189 -4.50 18.67 6.85
N GLU A 190 -3.74 17.63 6.52
CA GLU A 190 -4.15 16.64 5.51
C GLU A 190 -5.49 15.99 5.88
N PHE A 191 -5.66 15.62 7.15
CA PHE A 191 -6.89 14.99 7.64
C PHE A 191 -8.01 16.00 7.89
N THR A 192 -7.71 17.23 8.31
CA THR A 192 -8.75 18.27 8.47
C THR A 192 -9.27 18.79 7.12
N ASP A 193 -8.41 18.88 6.10
CA ASP A 193 -8.83 19.18 4.72
C ASP A 193 -9.68 18.04 4.15
N THR A 194 -9.25 16.78 4.36
CA THR A 194 -10.01 15.58 3.98
C THR A 194 -11.42 15.61 4.59
N ALA A 195 -11.51 15.88 5.89
CA ALA A 195 -12.79 15.96 6.60
C ALA A 195 -13.71 17.05 6.02
N GLY A 196 -13.17 18.24 5.76
CA GLY A 196 -13.94 19.33 5.15
C GLY A 196 -14.48 18.98 3.77
N ALA A 197 -13.64 18.37 2.93
CA ALA A 197 -14.05 17.91 1.60
C ALA A 197 -15.12 16.81 1.69
N MET A 198 -14.95 15.82 2.57
CA MET A 198 -15.98 14.79 2.82
C MET A 198 -17.32 15.41 3.20
N TYR A 199 -17.32 16.39 4.11
CA TYR A 199 -18.53 17.06 4.57
C TYR A 199 -19.28 17.73 3.41
N ARG A 200 -18.57 18.55 2.63
CA ARG A 200 -19.17 19.30 1.53
C ARG A 200 -19.62 18.41 0.38
N LEU A 201 -18.82 17.41 0.00
CA LEU A 201 -19.17 16.47 -1.08
C LEU A 201 -20.39 15.62 -0.75
N ARG A 202 -20.64 15.33 0.53
CA ARG A 202 -21.75 14.49 0.98
C ARG A 202 -22.98 15.28 1.47
N GLY A 203 -22.90 16.60 1.49
CA GLY A 203 -23.97 17.46 1.99
C GLY A 203 -24.17 17.38 3.51
N GLY A 204 -23.12 16.99 4.25
CA GLY A 204 -23.13 16.83 5.70
C GLY A 204 -22.55 15.49 6.18
N MET A 205 -22.27 15.38 7.48
CA MET A 205 -21.79 14.16 8.13
C MET A 205 -22.56 13.91 9.43
N ASN A 206 -23.66 13.16 9.33
CA ASN A 206 -24.58 12.89 10.44
C ASN A 206 -25.04 14.19 11.11
N GLU A 207 -24.97 14.27 12.44
CA GLU A 207 -25.37 15.44 13.25
C GLU A 207 -24.24 16.47 13.44
N TYR A 208 -23.06 16.24 12.88
CA TYR A 208 -21.93 17.16 13.04
C TYR A 208 -22.09 18.39 12.13
N SER A 209 -21.67 19.55 12.61
CA SER A 209 -21.27 20.68 11.77
C SER A 209 -19.94 20.39 11.07
N GLU A 210 -19.59 21.18 10.04
CA GLU A 210 -18.30 21.01 9.35
C GLU A 210 -17.12 21.19 10.32
N ALA A 211 -17.20 22.19 11.21
CA ALA A 211 -16.13 22.47 12.18
C ALA A 211 -15.91 21.28 13.13
N GLU A 212 -16.99 20.74 13.69
CA GLU A 212 -16.92 19.56 14.57
C GLU A 212 -16.39 18.34 13.81
N TRP A 213 -16.84 18.12 12.57
CA TRP A 213 -16.35 16.98 11.78
C TRP A 213 -14.85 17.06 11.49
N LYS A 214 -14.33 18.27 11.22
CA LYS A 214 -12.88 18.49 11.04
C LYS A 214 -12.06 18.23 12.30
N GLU A 215 -12.65 18.35 13.48
CA GLU A 215 -12.00 17.99 14.74
C GLU A 215 -12.10 16.49 15.03
N VAL A 216 -13.25 15.87 14.75
CA VAL A 216 -13.55 14.47 15.08
C VAL A 216 -12.85 13.48 14.14
N PHE A 217 -12.86 13.71 12.82
CA PHE A 217 -12.33 12.75 11.85
C PHE A 217 -10.85 12.38 12.07
N PRO A 218 -9.92 13.34 12.31
CA PRO A 218 -8.55 12.99 12.66
C PRO A 218 -8.43 12.16 13.94
N GLN A 219 -9.35 12.33 14.91
CA GLN A 219 -9.35 11.56 16.16
C GLN A 219 -9.80 10.11 15.93
N ILE A 220 -10.81 9.89 15.09
CA ILE A 220 -11.24 8.53 14.69
C ILE A 220 -10.04 7.76 14.11
N SER A 221 -9.27 8.41 13.22
CA SER A 221 -8.08 7.85 12.59
C SER A 221 -6.99 7.45 13.61
N GLN A 222 -6.87 8.20 14.71
CA GLN A 222 -5.86 8.01 15.76
C GLN A 222 -6.30 7.02 16.86
N ASN A 223 -7.60 6.88 17.11
CA ASN A 223 -8.13 6.04 18.18
C ASN A 223 -7.99 4.53 17.90
N GLY A 224 -7.93 4.15 16.63
CA GLY A 224 -7.66 2.79 16.20
C GLY A 224 -8.81 2.19 15.41
N VAL A 225 -8.49 1.57 14.27
CA VAL A 225 -9.47 0.93 13.37
C VAL A 225 -8.97 -0.44 12.98
N ASN A 226 -9.84 -1.45 13.03
CA ASN A 226 -9.54 -2.79 12.54
C ASN A 226 -9.30 -2.73 11.03
N VAL A 227 -8.08 -3.05 10.61
CA VAL A 227 -7.64 -2.87 9.22
C VAL A 227 -7.12 -4.16 8.59
N PHE A 228 -6.78 -5.20 9.35
CA PHE A 228 -6.35 -6.45 8.73
C PHE A 228 -6.60 -7.70 9.58
N LYS A 229 -6.74 -8.82 8.86
CA LYS A 229 -6.36 -10.16 9.29
C LYS A 229 -5.07 -10.54 8.56
N TYR A 230 -4.32 -11.52 9.04
CA TYR A 230 -3.03 -11.84 8.42
C TYR A 230 -3.13 -12.16 6.92
N HIS A 231 -4.23 -12.74 6.46
CA HIS A 231 -4.49 -13.09 5.06
C HIS A 231 -5.27 -12.04 4.25
N LYS A 232 -5.69 -10.92 4.87
CA LYS A 232 -6.49 -9.87 4.20
C LYS A 232 -6.35 -8.52 4.91
N ILE A 233 -5.85 -7.53 4.19
CA ILE A 233 -5.82 -6.13 4.63
C ILE A 233 -6.99 -5.41 3.95
N LEU A 234 -7.75 -4.62 4.72
CA LEU A 234 -8.86 -3.81 4.26
C LEU A 234 -8.73 -2.40 4.85
N LEU A 235 -8.25 -1.46 4.04
CA LEU A 235 -8.12 -0.07 4.42
C LEU A 235 -9.38 0.67 4.02
N GLY A 236 -10.03 1.32 4.98
CA GLY A 236 -11.27 2.08 4.78
C GLY A 236 -11.12 3.57 5.06
N GLU A 237 -12.25 4.26 5.13
CA GLU A 237 -12.34 5.72 5.30
C GLU A 237 -11.45 6.32 6.39
N PRO A 238 -11.36 5.78 7.63
CA PRO A 238 -10.58 6.41 8.70
C PRO A 238 -9.06 6.37 8.50
N VAL A 239 -8.57 5.61 7.52
CA VAL A 239 -7.14 5.45 7.23
C VAL A 239 -6.81 5.92 5.82
N ARG A 240 -7.69 6.75 5.26
CA ARG A 240 -7.58 7.36 3.94
C ARG A 240 -7.64 8.87 4.07
N SER A 241 -6.75 9.55 3.35
CA SER A 241 -6.78 11.01 3.18
C SER A 241 -6.89 11.41 1.71
N PHE A 242 -7.27 12.66 1.47
CA PHE A 242 -7.32 13.27 0.15
C PHE A 242 -6.10 14.14 -0.08
N VAL A 243 -5.40 13.90 -1.19
CA VAL A 243 -4.12 14.53 -1.52
C VAL A 243 -4.04 14.98 -2.98
N GLY A 244 -5.21 15.20 -3.61
CA GLY A 244 -5.31 15.73 -4.95
C GLY A 244 -4.84 17.19 -5.08
N PRO A 245 -4.84 17.74 -6.30
CA PRO A 245 -4.39 19.09 -6.57
C PRO A 245 -5.19 20.13 -5.78
N GLN A 246 -4.49 21.11 -5.20
CA GLN A 246 -5.07 22.24 -4.47
C GLN A 246 -4.80 23.60 -5.14
N ARG A 247 -4.03 23.61 -6.23
CA ARG A 247 -3.61 24.79 -6.98
C ARG A 247 -3.81 24.52 -8.46
N GLU A 248 -3.91 25.58 -9.26
CA GLU A 248 -4.09 25.50 -10.72
C GLU A 248 -5.33 24.67 -11.11
N ILE A 249 -6.35 24.69 -10.25
CA ILE A 249 -7.64 24.05 -10.50
C ILE A 249 -8.45 24.97 -11.42
N PRO A 250 -8.91 24.50 -12.59
CA PRO A 250 -9.77 25.29 -13.46
C PRO A 250 -11.04 25.77 -12.73
N GLU A 251 -11.53 26.97 -13.04
CA GLU A 251 -12.69 27.55 -12.35
C GLU A 251 -13.96 26.68 -12.44
N SER A 252 -14.10 25.90 -13.50
CA SER A 252 -15.21 24.97 -13.71
C SER A 252 -15.12 23.68 -12.88
N VAL A 253 -14.00 23.43 -12.20
CA VAL A 253 -13.75 22.19 -11.46
C VAL A 253 -14.00 22.43 -9.98
N ASP A 254 -14.84 21.57 -9.40
CA ASP A 254 -15.08 21.52 -7.95
C ASP A 254 -13.78 21.22 -7.20
N LYS A 255 -13.40 22.10 -6.28
CA LYS A 255 -12.13 22.01 -5.55
C LYS A 255 -12.09 20.83 -4.58
N ASP A 256 -13.22 20.45 -4.00
CA ASP A 256 -13.29 19.29 -3.11
C ASP A 256 -13.19 18.00 -3.91
N LYS A 257 -13.80 17.92 -5.10
CA LYS A 257 -13.59 16.80 -6.02
C LYS A 257 -12.15 16.73 -6.51
N ALA A 258 -11.53 17.87 -6.82
CA ALA A 258 -10.13 17.92 -7.21
C ALA A 258 -9.22 17.38 -6.08
N LEU A 259 -9.42 17.85 -4.84
CA LEU A 259 -8.69 17.33 -3.68
C LEU A 259 -8.96 15.83 -3.46
N ALA A 260 -10.23 15.42 -3.51
CA ALA A 260 -10.64 14.04 -3.30
C ALA A 260 -10.21 13.11 -4.43
N SER A 261 -9.89 13.60 -5.63
CA SER A 261 -9.53 12.78 -6.80
C SER A 261 -8.30 11.90 -6.64
N VAL A 262 -7.41 12.25 -5.70
CA VAL A 262 -6.28 11.41 -5.32
C VAL A 262 -6.42 11.05 -3.85
N GLN A 263 -6.52 9.76 -3.57
CA GLN A 263 -6.58 9.24 -2.22
C GLN A 263 -5.23 8.63 -1.84
N LYS A 264 -4.85 8.81 -0.59
CA LYS A 264 -3.70 8.13 0.01
C LYS A 264 -4.20 7.25 1.14
N TRP A 265 -3.87 5.97 1.07
CA TRP A 265 -4.28 4.94 2.01
C TRP A 265 -3.10 4.57 2.89
N TYR A 266 -3.32 4.57 4.20
CA TYR A 266 -2.30 4.26 5.20
C TYR A 266 -2.52 2.86 5.76
N GLY A 267 -1.49 2.03 5.71
CA GLY A 267 -1.52 0.68 6.22
C GLY A 267 -0.48 0.40 7.29
N GLU A 268 -0.73 -0.69 8.01
CA GLU A 268 0.17 -1.33 8.94
C GLU A 268 -0.05 -2.83 8.87
N TYR A 269 1.04 -3.60 8.88
CA TYR A 269 1.00 -5.05 8.76
C TYR A 269 2.14 -5.68 9.53
N PHE A 270 1.89 -6.84 10.14
CA PHE A 270 2.91 -7.71 10.71
C PHE A 270 2.52 -9.17 10.58
N LEU A 271 3.52 -10.03 10.70
CA LEU A 271 3.31 -11.46 10.98
C LEU A 271 3.32 -11.71 12.50
N PRO A 272 2.60 -12.72 13.00
CA PRO A 272 2.62 -13.08 14.42
C PRO A 272 4.06 -13.29 14.91
N ALA A 273 4.37 -12.85 16.14
CA ALA A 273 5.70 -13.04 16.73
C ALA A 273 6.08 -14.53 16.91
N ASP A 274 5.08 -15.41 16.94
CA ASP A 274 5.22 -16.84 17.03
C ASP A 274 4.86 -17.59 15.75
N CYS A 275 4.92 -16.90 14.61
CA CYS A 275 4.62 -17.48 13.32
C CYS A 275 5.49 -18.72 13.04
N LEU A 276 4.85 -19.78 12.57
CA LEU A 276 5.48 -21.01 12.10
C LEU A 276 5.16 -21.18 10.61
N ALA A 277 6.18 -21.41 9.78
CA ALA A 277 6.02 -21.64 8.35
C ALA A 277 6.22 -23.12 8.01
N VAL A 278 5.39 -23.65 7.11
CA VAL A 278 5.53 -24.99 6.52
C VAL A 278 5.32 -24.91 5.01
N PRO A 279 5.88 -25.83 4.20
CA PRO A 279 5.56 -25.89 2.78
C PRO A 279 4.04 -25.90 2.56
N LYS A 280 3.54 -25.12 1.60
CA LYS A 280 2.09 -25.00 1.37
C LYS A 280 1.43 -26.37 1.15
N GLY A 281 0.29 -26.59 1.81
CA GLY A 281 -0.46 -27.84 1.73
C GLY A 281 0.05 -28.95 2.65
N THR A 282 1.04 -28.67 3.52
CA THR A 282 1.52 -29.64 4.51
C THR A 282 0.40 -30.06 5.46
N ASP A 283 0.15 -31.36 5.57
CA ASP A 283 -0.84 -31.93 6.46
C ASP A 283 -0.26 -32.17 7.86
N LEU A 284 -0.50 -31.21 8.76
CA LEU A 284 -0.05 -31.26 10.16
C LEU A 284 -0.90 -32.19 11.03
N SER A 285 -2.02 -32.73 10.54
CA SER A 285 -2.87 -33.63 11.34
C SER A 285 -2.20 -34.97 11.66
N LYS A 286 -1.18 -35.34 10.89
CA LYS A 286 -0.40 -36.59 11.02
C LYS A 286 0.77 -36.44 11.98
N GLU A 287 1.14 -35.22 12.32
CA GLU A 287 2.27 -34.92 13.19
C GLU A 287 1.85 -35.04 14.66
N ARG A 288 2.59 -35.85 15.43
CA ARG A 288 2.35 -36.01 16.87
C ARG A 288 3.34 -35.17 17.66
N ASN A 289 2.88 -34.59 18.77
CA ASN A 289 3.71 -33.82 19.70
C ASN A 289 4.47 -32.67 19.00
N LEU A 290 3.81 -31.94 18.11
CA LEU A 290 4.39 -30.79 17.44
C LEU A 290 4.89 -29.77 18.49
N THR A 291 6.16 -29.43 18.38
CA THR A 291 6.75 -28.30 19.08
C THR A 291 7.29 -27.34 18.05
N ARG A 292 7.59 -26.10 18.44
CA ARG A 292 8.20 -25.12 17.52
C ARG A 292 9.55 -25.59 16.94
N SER A 293 10.19 -26.59 17.55
CA SER A 293 11.43 -27.17 17.06
C SER A 293 11.23 -28.39 16.16
N SER A 294 10.00 -28.79 15.87
CA SER A 294 9.70 -29.89 14.94
C SER A 294 10.30 -29.63 13.55
N PRO A 295 10.80 -30.68 12.86
CA PRO A 295 11.51 -30.54 11.59
C PRO A 295 10.63 -30.10 10.43
N VAL A 296 9.30 -30.24 10.55
CA VAL A 296 8.31 -29.78 9.57
C VAL A 296 8.33 -28.26 9.39
N PHE A 297 8.74 -27.51 10.43
CA PHE A 297 8.75 -26.05 10.41
C PHE A 297 10.03 -25.50 9.77
N LEU A 298 9.84 -24.68 8.74
CA LEU A 298 10.89 -23.93 8.05
C LEU A 298 11.34 -22.77 8.95
N ARG A 299 12.59 -22.86 9.44
CA ARG A 299 13.16 -21.90 10.40
C ARG A 299 14.47 -21.28 9.91
N ASP A 300 15.18 -21.97 9.03
CA ASP A 300 16.52 -21.58 8.64
C ASP A 300 16.54 -20.65 7.41
N GLY A 301 16.04 -19.44 7.58
CA GLY A 301 15.88 -18.51 6.48
C GLY A 301 14.88 -17.40 6.78
N TYR A 302 14.08 -17.06 5.78
CA TYR A 302 13.22 -15.89 5.82
C TYR A 302 11.82 -16.17 5.27
N ILE A 303 10.83 -15.46 5.81
CA ILE A 303 9.47 -15.40 5.28
C ILE A 303 9.32 -14.10 4.49
N ILE A 304 9.00 -14.21 3.22
CA ILE A 304 8.67 -13.11 2.33
C ILE A 304 7.16 -12.90 2.35
N VAL A 305 6.72 -11.67 2.57
CA VAL A 305 5.31 -11.28 2.43
C VAL A 305 5.15 -10.55 1.10
N ASN A 306 4.22 -11.04 0.30
CA ASN A 306 3.93 -10.54 -1.03
C ASN A 306 2.53 -9.90 -1.08
N PHE A 307 2.46 -8.64 -1.54
CA PHE A 307 1.24 -7.84 -1.67
C PHE A 307 0.83 -7.66 -3.14
N LYS A 308 1.16 -8.59 -4.04
CA LYS A 308 0.92 -8.42 -5.48
C LYS A 308 -0.54 -8.11 -5.83
N ASP A 309 -1.49 -8.69 -5.09
CA ASP A 309 -2.92 -8.46 -5.25
C ASP A 309 -3.38 -7.29 -4.35
N ILE A 310 -3.38 -6.09 -4.93
CA ILE A 310 -3.97 -4.88 -4.37
C ILE A 310 -5.14 -4.48 -5.28
N SER A 311 -6.31 -4.31 -4.67
CA SER A 311 -7.57 -4.01 -5.35
C SER A 311 -8.29 -2.83 -4.69
N VAL A 312 -8.95 -1.99 -5.49
CA VAL A 312 -9.88 -0.97 -5.01
C VAL A 312 -11.29 -1.52 -5.13
N ILE A 313 -12.00 -1.50 -4.02
CA ILE A 313 -13.38 -1.93 -3.88
C ILE A 313 -14.23 -0.67 -3.82
N ASN A 314 -15.27 -0.60 -4.64
CA ASN A 314 -16.19 0.53 -4.64
C ASN A 314 -17.55 0.07 -4.10
N ASN A 315 -18.15 0.87 -3.23
CA ASN A 315 -19.49 0.60 -2.67
C ASN A 315 -19.68 -0.83 -2.13
N ASP A 316 -18.68 -1.36 -1.43
CA ASP A 316 -18.68 -2.70 -0.82
C ASP A 316 -18.80 -3.88 -1.82
N ASP A 317 -18.64 -3.64 -3.13
CA ASP A 317 -18.67 -4.68 -4.17
C ASP A 317 -17.33 -5.42 -4.28
N PHE A 318 -17.13 -6.39 -3.39
CA PHE A 318 -15.92 -7.22 -3.37
C PHE A 318 -15.84 -8.22 -4.53
N ASP A 319 -16.96 -8.52 -5.17
CA ASP A 319 -17.00 -9.48 -6.29
C ASP A 319 -16.53 -8.81 -7.59
N ASN A 320 -16.69 -7.48 -7.71
CA ASN A 320 -16.28 -6.71 -8.89
C ASN A 320 -15.36 -5.53 -8.51
N PRO A 321 -14.07 -5.78 -8.15
CA PRO A 321 -13.13 -4.71 -7.87
C PRO A 321 -12.99 -3.71 -9.01
N SER A 322 -13.07 -2.41 -8.69
CA SER A 322 -13.05 -1.33 -9.68
C SER A 322 -11.68 -1.07 -10.28
N LEU A 323 -10.61 -1.29 -9.51
CA LEU A 323 -9.22 -1.18 -9.97
C LEU A 323 -8.34 -2.23 -9.32
N LYS A 324 -7.23 -2.55 -9.98
CA LYS A 324 -6.15 -3.35 -9.43
C LYS A 324 -4.80 -2.69 -9.68
N TYR A 325 -3.85 -2.91 -8.78
CA TYR A 325 -2.46 -2.48 -8.98
C TYR A 325 -1.76 -3.31 -10.07
N THR A 326 -2.19 -4.55 -10.27
CA THR A 326 -1.77 -5.39 -11.40
C THR A 326 -2.83 -5.33 -12.49
N GLY A 327 -2.45 -5.07 -13.73
CA GLY A 327 -3.38 -5.02 -14.86
C GLY A 327 -2.67 -5.17 -16.21
N LYS A 328 -3.44 -5.40 -17.28
CA LYS A 328 -2.87 -5.64 -18.63
C LYS A 328 -2.07 -4.43 -19.14
N THR A 329 -2.64 -3.24 -19.00
CA THR A 329 -2.05 -1.97 -19.50
C THR A 329 -1.51 -1.09 -18.38
N GLY A 330 -2.02 -1.25 -17.15
CA GLY A 330 -1.68 -0.43 -15.97
C GLY A 330 -1.10 -1.24 -14.79
N ASP A 331 -0.12 -2.10 -15.04
CA ASP A 331 0.58 -2.84 -13.97
C ASP A 331 1.57 -1.91 -13.22
N GLY A 332 1.19 -1.49 -12.01
CA GLY A 332 1.96 -0.63 -11.13
C GLY A 332 3.31 -1.21 -10.73
N TRP A 333 3.39 -2.53 -10.47
CA TRP A 333 4.67 -3.19 -10.16
C TRP A 333 5.67 -3.03 -11.31
N ARG A 334 5.19 -3.20 -12.54
CA ARG A 334 6.01 -3.05 -13.75
C ARG A 334 6.30 -1.60 -14.11
N LEU A 335 5.29 -0.73 -14.06
CA LEU A 335 5.40 0.68 -14.45
C LEU A 335 6.36 1.43 -13.53
N GLU A 336 6.23 1.24 -12.22
CA GLU A 336 7.11 1.88 -11.23
C GLU A 336 8.50 1.22 -11.16
N GLY A 337 8.69 0.10 -11.84
CA GLY A 337 10.00 -0.52 -12.08
C GLY A 337 10.47 -1.40 -10.93
N TYR A 338 9.58 -2.22 -10.37
CA TYR A 338 9.96 -3.23 -9.38
C TYR A 338 11.10 -4.11 -9.91
N ASN A 339 12.17 -4.25 -9.11
CA ASN A 339 13.36 -4.99 -9.51
C ASN A 339 13.38 -6.37 -8.82
N THR A 340 13.33 -7.45 -9.59
CA THR A 340 13.49 -8.80 -9.02
C THR A 340 14.94 -9.26 -8.93
N ASN A 341 15.86 -8.63 -9.67
CA ASN A 341 17.27 -8.99 -9.65
C ASN A 341 18.02 -8.16 -8.60
N GLN A 342 18.04 -8.66 -7.37
CA GLN A 342 18.65 -7.97 -6.23
C GLN A 342 19.53 -8.93 -5.42
N ASN A 343 20.85 -8.79 -5.53
CA ASN A 343 21.83 -9.56 -4.74
C ASN A 343 21.64 -11.09 -4.80
N GLY A 344 21.14 -11.60 -5.93
CA GLY A 344 20.88 -13.03 -6.12
C GLY A 344 19.62 -13.56 -5.43
N TRP A 345 18.79 -12.72 -4.80
CA TRP A 345 17.55 -13.19 -4.18
C TRP A 345 16.52 -13.62 -5.24
N GLU A 346 15.75 -14.67 -4.92
CA GLU A 346 14.60 -15.12 -5.69
C GLU A 346 13.36 -14.30 -5.32
N LEU A 347 13.21 -13.14 -5.98
CA LEU A 347 12.14 -12.17 -5.74
C LEU A 347 11.10 -12.17 -6.85
N GLU A 348 9.88 -11.83 -6.50
CA GLU A 348 8.76 -11.64 -7.42
C GLU A 348 8.09 -10.27 -7.24
N PRO A 349 7.45 -9.71 -8.28
CA PRO A 349 6.65 -8.49 -8.14
C PRO A 349 5.64 -8.62 -7.00
N GLY A 350 5.62 -7.60 -6.14
CA GLY A 350 4.79 -7.58 -4.95
C GLY A 350 5.48 -8.08 -3.69
N ASP A 351 6.71 -8.60 -3.72
CA ASP A 351 7.43 -8.88 -2.48
C ASP A 351 7.75 -7.53 -1.80
N VAL A 352 7.21 -7.28 -0.61
CA VAL A 352 7.32 -5.97 0.06
C VAL A 352 8.25 -6.00 1.27
N ILE A 353 8.31 -7.12 1.98
CA ILE A 353 9.06 -7.25 3.23
C ILE A 353 9.56 -8.69 3.41
N VAL A 354 10.74 -8.81 4.01
CA VAL A 354 11.37 -10.06 4.41
C VAL A 354 11.51 -10.11 5.94
N TYR A 355 10.88 -11.10 6.56
CA TYR A 355 11.00 -11.40 7.98
C TYR A 355 11.98 -12.54 8.24
N TYR A 356 12.73 -12.49 9.34
CA TYR A 356 13.41 -13.67 9.87
C TYR A 356 12.37 -14.76 10.19
N ALA A 357 12.65 -16.01 9.86
CA ALA A 357 11.79 -17.12 10.26
C ALA A 357 12.03 -17.59 11.72
N ASP A 358 13.16 -17.20 12.32
CA ASP A 358 13.62 -17.68 13.62
C ASP A 358 13.82 -16.57 14.68
N LYS A 359 13.61 -15.30 14.33
CA LYS A 359 13.75 -14.15 15.25
C LYS A 359 12.43 -13.41 15.41
N ARG A 360 12.15 -12.97 16.64
CA ARG A 360 10.86 -12.39 17.01
C ARG A 360 11.04 -11.19 17.94
N ALA A 361 10.06 -10.29 17.89
CA ALA A 361 10.01 -9.08 18.71
C ALA A 361 10.03 -9.38 20.21
N THR A 362 9.44 -10.50 20.64
CA THR A 362 9.41 -10.88 22.07
C THR A 362 10.81 -11.06 22.65
N ASP A 363 11.80 -11.44 21.84
CA ASP A 363 13.19 -11.63 22.32
C ASP A 363 13.83 -10.31 22.77
N ASP A 364 13.38 -9.17 22.22
CA ASP A 364 13.91 -7.85 22.57
C ASP A 364 13.30 -7.29 23.87
N TYR A 365 12.08 -7.71 24.24
CA TYR A 365 11.44 -7.30 25.49
C TYR A 365 11.99 -8.06 26.71
N PHE A 366 12.37 -9.33 26.55
CA PHE A 366 12.98 -10.11 27.64
C PHE A 366 14.44 -9.75 27.93
N GLY A 367 15.15 -9.16 26.95
CA GLY A 367 16.54 -8.70 27.13
C GLY A 367 16.71 -7.42 27.96
N ALA A 368 15.66 -6.64 28.18
CA ALA A 368 15.69 -5.42 28.99
C ALA A 368 15.50 -5.67 30.51
N GLY A 369 15.33 -6.93 30.91
CA GLY A 369 15.10 -7.35 32.29
C GLY A 369 16.28 -8.08 32.91
N THR A 370 17.50 -7.52 32.84
CA THR A 370 18.59 -7.70 33.83
C THR A 370 19.83 -6.94 33.34
N HIS A 371 20.09 -5.77 33.92
CA HIS A 371 21.36 -5.41 34.56
C HIS A 371 21.23 -4.08 35.31
#